data_AF-A0A1V8UNH2-F1
#
_entry.id   AF-A0A1V8UNH2-F1
#
_cell.length_a   1.000
_cell.length_b   1.000
_cell.length_c   1.000
_cell.angle_alpha   90.00
_cell.angle_beta   90.00
_cell.angle_gamma   90.00
#
_symmetry.space_group_name_H-M   'P 1'
#
loop_
_entity.id
_entity.type
_entity.pdbx_description
1 polymer ?
#
loop_
_entity_poly.entity_id
_entity_poly.type
_entity_poly.pdbx_seq_one_letter_code
_entity_poly.pdbx_strand_id
1 'polypeptide(L)'
;MYRKALLFGYVDIAKQIVKASSPRKQKGLGATVAGFNDAEWEEARSGIVERGSYLKFIQGTNVSSLNMSSNDGPTSLKKYLLGTKDLELVEAIPFDRIWGIGYRKRQGHRGD
;
A
#
# COMPACT_ATOMS: atom_id res chain seq x y z
N MET A 1 -5.03 7.23 0.09
CA MET A 1 -5.34 8.55 -0.51
C MET A 1 -6.33 9.36 0.34
N TYR A 2 -7.36 8.77 0.95
CA TYR A 2 -8.33 9.48 1.80
C TYR A 2 -7.69 10.38 2.85
N ARG A 3 -6.79 9.83 3.69
CA ARG A 3 -6.09 10.60 4.72
C ARG A 3 -5.16 11.69 4.17
N LYS A 4 -4.55 11.47 2.99
CA LYS A 4 -3.75 12.49 2.30
C LYS A 4 -4.63 13.69 1.91
N ALA A 5 -5.81 13.44 1.34
CA ALA A 5 -6.74 14.51 0.98
C ALA A 5 -7.20 15.29 2.22
N LEU A 6 -7.47 14.60 3.33
CA LEU A 6 -7.81 15.27 4.59
C LEU A 6 -6.66 16.10 5.17
N LEU A 7 -5.43 15.61 5.11
CA LEU A 7 -4.24 16.32 5.60
C LEU A 7 -4.14 17.71 4.94
N PHE A 8 -4.28 17.76 3.63
CA PHE A 8 -4.23 19.02 2.86
C PHE A 8 -5.56 19.78 2.80
N GLY A 9 -6.56 19.42 3.63
CA GLY A 9 -7.84 20.16 3.73
C GLY A 9 -8.88 19.86 2.63
N TYR A 10 -8.65 18.88 1.76
CA TYR A 10 -9.56 18.54 0.65
C TYR A 10 -10.60 17.49 1.04
N VAL A 11 -11.56 17.90 1.88
CA VAL A 11 -12.62 17.03 2.38
C VAL A 11 -13.49 16.45 1.27
N ASP A 12 -13.79 17.23 0.22
CA ASP A 12 -14.65 16.75 -0.87
C ASP A 12 -13.95 15.72 -1.76
N ILE A 13 -12.64 15.88 -2.00
CA ILE A 13 -11.84 14.85 -2.67
C ILE A 13 -11.78 13.59 -1.79
N ALA A 14 -11.63 13.74 -0.47
CA ALA A 14 -11.63 12.62 0.47
C ALA A 14 -12.94 11.82 0.39
N LYS A 15 -14.11 12.49 0.34
CA LYS A 15 -15.41 11.83 0.14
C LYS A 15 -15.48 11.08 -1.18
N GLN A 16 -14.96 11.65 -2.27
CA GLN A 16 -14.90 10.97 -3.57
C GLN A 16 -13.99 9.73 -3.53
N ILE A 17 -12.83 9.83 -2.86
CA ILE A 17 -11.89 8.71 -2.73
C ILE A 17 -12.55 7.52 -2.02
N VAL A 18 -13.28 7.75 -0.92
CA VAL A 18 -13.95 6.66 -0.18
C VAL A 18 -15.03 5.98 -1.02
N LYS A 19 -15.71 6.73 -1.90
CA LYS A 19 -16.73 6.19 -2.81
C LYS A 19 -16.14 5.49 -4.03
N ALA A 20 -14.86 5.68 -4.33
CA ALA A 20 -14.25 5.11 -5.53
C ALA A 20 -13.97 3.60 -5.36
N SER A 21 -14.47 2.82 -6.32
CA SER A 21 -14.44 1.35 -6.29
C SER A 21 -13.11 0.71 -6.70
N SER A 22 -12.08 1.49 -7.08
CA SER A 22 -10.78 0.94 -7.48
C SER A 22 -9.59 1.74 -6.96
N PRO A 23 -8.47 1.08 -6.59
CA PRO A 23 -7.25 1.76 -6.17
C PRO A 23 -6.72 2.75 -7.22
N ARG A 24 -6.85 2.44 -8.51
CA ARG A 24 -6.44 3.33 -9.60
C ARG A 24 -7.22 4.64 -9.59
N LYS A 25 -8.55 4.58 -9.42
CA LYS A 25 -9.41 5.78 -9.30
C LYS A 25 -9.08 6.57 -8.04
N GLN A 26 -8.89 5.89 -6.90
CA GLN A 26 -8.50 6.54 -5.65
C GLN A 26 -7.16 7.27 -5.78
N LYS A 27 -6.17 6.66 -6.45
CA LYS A 27 -4.86 7.27 -6.73
C LYS A 27 -5.00 8.51 -7.62
N GLY A 28 -5.81 8.42 -8.68
CA GLY A 28 -6.10 9.55 -9.57
C GLY A 28 -6.72 10.74 -8.82
N LEU A 29 -7.75 10.50 -8.01
CA LEU A 29 -8.37 11.54 -7.17
C LEU A 29 -7.38 12.13 -6.15
N GLY A 30 -6.54 11.30 -5.53
CA GLY A 30 -5.51 11.78 -4.61
C GLY A 30 -4.43 12.64 -5.27
N ALA A 31 -4.26 12.54 -6.59
CA ALA A 31 -3.33 13.36 -7.36
C ALA A 31 -3.88 14.75 -7.71
N THR A 32 -5.20 14.98 -7.60
CA THR A 32 -5.82 16.29 -7.84
C THR A 32 -5.82 17.19 -6.60
N VAL A 33 -5.31 16.70 -5.47
CA VAL A 33 -5.12 17.47 -4.24
C VAL A 33 -4.04 18.52 -4.51
N ALA A 34 -4.44 19.78 -4.62
CA ALA A 34 -3.50 20.90 -4.78
C ALA A 34 -2.87 21.27 -3.43
N GLY A 35 -1.84 22.14 -3.43
CA GLY A 35 -1.18 22.54 -2.18
C GLY A 35 -0.40 21.42 -1.50
N PHE A 36 0.04 20.41 -2.25
CA PHE A 36 0.90 19.34 -1.72
C PHE A 36 2.19 19.95 -1.17
N ASN A 37 2.42 19.77 0.13
CA ASN A 37 3.67 20.08 0.80
C ASN A 37 4.39 18.77 1.13
N ASP A 38 5.62 18.62 0.62
CA ASP A 38 6.36 17.38 0.81
C ASP A 38 6.79 17.18 2.26
N ALA A 39 7.27 18.22 2.93
CA ALA A 39 7.72 18.13 4.34
C ALA A 39 6.57 17.73 5.28
N GLU A 40 5.40 18.35 5.13
CA GLU A 40 4.19 17.97 5.87
C GLU A 40 3.76 16.53 5.56
N TRP A 41 3.88 16.11 4.29
CA TRP A 41 3.61 14.74 3.90
C TRP A 41 4.61 13.76 4.49
N GLU A 42 5.90 14.07 4.51
CA GLU A 42 6.95 13.23 5.08
C GLU A 42 6.73 12.98 6.57
N GLU A 43 6.34 14.03 7.31
CA GLU A 43 6.01 13.95 8.73
C GLU A 43 4.79 13.05 8.99
N ALA A 44 3.74 13.16 8.17
CA ALA A 44 2.48 12.45 8.39
C ALA A 44 2.40 11.04 7.76
N ARG A 45 3.12 10.78 6.66
CA ARG A 45 2.88 9.60 5.79
C ARG A 45 3.07 8.27 6.51
N SER A 46 4.04 8.18 7.41
CA SER A 46 4.36 6.95 8.14
C SER A 46 3.18 6.49 8.99
N GLY A 47 2.69 7.34 9.90
CA GLY A 47 1.55 7.01 10.77
C GLY A 47 0.25 6.77 9.99
N ILE A 48 0.04 7.49 8.88
CA ILE A 48 -1.11 7.26 7.99
C ILE A 48 -1.05 5.85 7.37
N VAL A 49 0.11 5.45 6.84
CA VAL A 49 0.29 4.14 6.21
C VAL A 49 0.27 3.02 7.24
N GLU A 50 0.92 3.19 8.39
CA GLU A 50 0.89 2.24 9.49
C GLU A 50 -0.55 1.96 9.93
N ARG A 51 -1.34 3.00 10.20
CA ARG A 51 -2.74 2.83 10.61
C ARG A 51 -3.57 2.15 9.53
N GLY A 52 -3.36 2.51 8.26
CA GLY A 52 -4.03 1.88 7.12
C GLY A 52 -3.68 0.40 6.98
N SER A 53 -2.40 0.07 7.11
CA SER A 53 -1.87 -1.30 7.07
C SER A 53 -2.41 -2.13 8.22
N TYR A 54 -2.37 -1.62 9.45
CA TYR A 54 -2.96 -2.28 10.61
C TYR A 54 -4.42 -2.64 10.35
N LEU A 55 -5.24 -1.67 9.95
CA LEU A 55 -6.66 -1.88 9.65
C LEU A 55 -6.87 -2.89 8.51
N LYS A 56 -6.07 -2.83 7.44
CA LYS A 56 -6.11 -3.79 6.33
C LYS A 56 -5.92 -5.22 6.82
N PHE A 57 -4.92 -5.46 7.67
CA PHE A 57 -4.62 -6.81 8.14
C PHE A 57 -5.62 -7.30 9.18
N ILE A 58 -6.13 -6.44 10.07
CA ILE A 58 -7.10 -6.86 11.10
C ILE A 58 -8.53 -7.04 10.57
N GLN A 59 -8.94 -6.29 9.54
CA GLN A 59 -10.30 -6.36 8.98
C GLN A 59 -10.38 -7.15 7.66
N GLY A 60 -9.24 -7.41 7.03
CA GLY A 60 -9.18 -8.07 5.73
C GLY A 60 -9.54 -9.55 5.79
N THR A 61 -10.66 -9.93 5.16
CA THR A 61 -11.26 -11.26 5.27
C THR A 61 -10.80 -12.27 4.22
N ASN A 62 -10.13 -11.86 3.13
CA ASN A 62 -9.78 -12.77 2.04
C ASN A 62 -8.46 -12.41 1.32
N VAL A 63 -7.65 -13.45 1.04
CA VAL A 63 -6.40 -13.42 0.26
C VAL A 63 -6.60 -13.74 -1.24
N SER A 64 -7.84 -13.84 -1.73
CA SER A 64 -8.14 -14.25 -3.11
C SER A 64 -7.45 -13.43 -4.20
N SER A 65 -7.09 -12.18 -3.91
CA SER A 65 -6.34 -11.29 -4.80
C SER A 65 -4.82 -11.47 -4.78
N LEU A 66 -4.29 -12.32 -3.89
CA LEU A 66 -2.84 -12.57 -3.79
C LEU A 66 -2.33 -13.64 -4.76
N ASN A 67 -3.18 -14.23 -5.63
CA ASN A 67 -2.79 -15.24 -6.63
C ASN A 67 -1.90 -16.36 -6.06
N MET A 68 -2.10 -16.74 -4.79
CA MET A 68 -1.35 -17.81 -4.16
C MET A 68 -2.14 -19.11 -4.23
N SER A 69 -1.55 -20.09 -4.89
CA SER A 69 -2.03 -21.46 -4.96
C SER A 69 -1.85 -22.12 -3.60
N SER A 70 -2.90 -22.13 -2.80
CA SER A 70 -3.04 -23.05 -1.68
C SER A 70 -4.35 -23.78 -1.85
N ASN A 71 -4.34 -25.11 -1.77
CA ASN A 71 -5.54 -25.95 -1.67
C ASN A 71 -6.35 -25.69 -0.37
N ASP A 72 -5.95 -24.70 0.41
CA ASP A 72 -6.58 -24.29 1.65
C ASP A 72 -7.74 -23.31 1.40
N GLY A 73 -8.78 -23.44 2.22
CA GLY A 73 -9.94 -22.54 2.22
C GLY A 73 -9.59 -21.07 2.55
N PRO A 74 -10.60 -20.19 2.61
CA PRO A 74 -10.40 -18.75 2.77
C PRO A 74 -9.57 -18.42 4.02
N THR A 75 -8.48 -17.68 3.83
CA THR A 75 -7.56 -17.24 4.89
C THR A 75 -7.63 -15.72 5.04
N SER A 76 -7.69 -15.24 6.29
CA SER A 76 -7.66 -13.80 6.58
C SER A 76 -6.28 -13.21 6.33
N LEU A 77 -6.21 -11.91 6.03
CA LEU A 77 -4.92 -11.23 5.84
C LEU A 77 -4.07 -11.29 7.12
N LYS A 78 -4.69 -11.17 8.30
CA LYS A 78 -3.99 -11.32 9.59
C LYS A 78 -3.28 -12.67 9.70
N LYS A 79 -3.99 -13.78 9.42
CA LYS A 79 -3.42 -15.13 9.52
C LYS A 79 -2.28 -15.31 8.53
N TYR A 80 -2.43 -14.77 7.31
CA TYR A 80 -1.37 -14.77 6.32
C TYR A 80 -0.12 -14.04 6.79
N LEU A 81 -0.27 -12.82 7.32
CA LEU A 81 0.87 -12.03 7.84
C LEU A 81 1.57 -12.75 9.00
N LEU A 82 0.83 -13.29 9.97
CA LEU A 82 1.44 -14.03 11.08
C LEU A 82 2.10 -15.34 10.62
N GLY A 83 1.66 -15.90 9.50
CA GLY A 83 2.25 -17.08 8.88
C GLY A 83 3.67 -16.87 8.34
N THR A 84 4.12 -15.63 8.17
CA THR A 84 5.50 -15.32 7.76
C THR A 84 6.50 -15.51 8.90
N LYS A 85 6.02 -15.71 10.14
CA LYS A 85 6.85 -15.95 11.33
C LYS A 85 7.93 -14.87 11.46
N ASP A 86 9.18 -15.28 11.60
CA ASP A 86 10.35 -14.41 11.82
C ASP A 86 10.98 -13.91 10.50
N LEU A 87 10.32 -14.11 9.36
CA LEU A 87 10.82 -13.60 8.08
C LEU A 87 10.70 -12.08 8.01
N GLU A 88 11.77 -11.44 7.55
CA GLU A 88 11.74 -10.03 7.17
C GLU A 88 11.04 -9.86 5.81
N LEU A 89 9.99 -9.05 5.78
CA LEU A 89 9.23 -8.76 4.56
C LEU A 89 9.81 -7.52 3.88
N VAL A 90 10.24 -7.70 2.62
CA VAL A 90 10.82 -6.61 1.83
C VAL A 90 9.99 -6.34 0.58
N GLU A 91 9.66 -5.07 0.35
CA GLU A 91 9.05 -4.62 -0.90
C GLU A 91 10.17 -4.30 -1.90
N ALA A 92 10.37 -5.19 -2.87
CA ALA A 92 11.49 -5.15 -3.81
C ALA A 92 11.23 -4.29 -5.07
N ILE A 93 10.46 -3.20 -4.94
CA ILE A 93 10.21 -2.28 -6.06
C ILE A 93 11.47 -1.44 -6.33
N PRO A 94 12.03 -1.42 -7.56
CA PRO A 94 13.30 -0.73 -7.85
C PRO A 94 13.30 0.79 -7.65
N PHE A 95 12.15 1.41 -7.90
CA PHE A 95 11.98 2.87 -7.94
C PHE A 95 11.26 3.41 -6.71
N ASP A 96 10.95 2.56 -5.73
CA ASP A 96 10.38 2.97 -4.46
C ASP A 96 11.45 2.88 -3.38
N ARG A 97 11.85 4.04 -2.86
CA ARG A 97 12.78 4.20 -1.73
C ARG A 97 12.07 4.72 -0.47
N ILE A 98 10.77 4.99 -0.57
CA ILE A 98 9.96 5.47 0.55
C ILE A 98 9.36 4.27 1.27
N TRP A 99 8.77 3.33 0.52
CA TRP A 99 8.14 2.11 1.06
C TRP A 99 8.87 0.83 0.63
N GLY A 100 9.76 0.91 -0.36
CA GLY A 100 10.53 -0.20 -0.88
C GLY A 100 12.02 -0.10 -0.57
N ILE A 101 12.72 -1.23 -0.74
CA ILE A 101 14.18 -1.30 -0.60
C ILE A 101 14.92 -0.82 -1.86
N GLY A 102 14.21 -0.34 -2.88
CA GLY A 102 14.79 0.12 -4.15
C GLY A 102 15.64 -0.93 -4.85
N TYR A 103 15.30 -2.21 -4.68
CA TYR A 103 16.10 -3.31 -5.22
C TYR A 103 15.78 -3.54 -6.70
N ARG A 104 16.83 -3.61 -7.53
CA ARG A 104 16.74 -4.00 -8.94
C ARG A 104 17.52 -5.29 -9.13
N LYS A 105 16.85 -6.38 -9.46
CA LYS A 105 17.52 -7.64 -9.83
C LYS A 105 18.40 -7.38 -11.06
N ARG A 106 19.71 -7.67 -10.97
CA ARG A 106 20.57 -7.75 -12.15
C ARG A 106 20.07 -8.91 -13.02
N GLN A 107 19.74 -8.63 -14.28
CA GLN A 107 19.61 -9.71 -15.26
C GLN A 107 21.01 -10.30 -15.44
N GLY A 108 21.17 -11.59 -15.14
CA GLY A 108 22.40 -12.30 -15.44
C GLY A 108 22.64 -12.22 -16.94
N HIS A 109 23.86 -11.83 -17.33
CA HIS A 109 24.29 -12.10 -18.70
C HIS A 109 24.24 -13.62 -18.86
N ARG A 110 23.38 -14.12 -19.76
CA ARG A 110 23.62 -15.43 -20.37
C ARG A 110 24.89 -15.21 -21.19
N GLY A 111 26.04 -15.55 -20.62
CA GLY A 111 27.26 -15.72 -21.40
C GLY A 111 27.05 -16.90 -22.33
N ASP A 112 27.28 -16.63 -23.62
CA ASP A 112 27.81 -17.47 -24.70
C ASP A 112 27.64 -18.99 -24.61
#